data_AF-A0A954GRK1-F1
#
_entry.id   AF-A0A954GRK1-F1
#
_cell.length_a   1.000
_cell.length_b   1.000
_cell.length_c   1.000
_cell.angle_alpha   90.00
_cell.angle_beta   90.00
_cell.angle_gamma   90.00
#
_symmetry.space_group_name_H-M   'P 1'
#
loop_
_entity.id
_entity.type
_entity.pdbx_description
1 polymer ?
#
loop_
_entity_poly.entity_id
_entity_poly.type
_entity_poly.pdbx_seq_one_letter_code
_entity_poly.pdbx_strand_id
1 'polypeptide(L)'
;MSVRDDLARFGPQQTETVSAEDAQAYCANLGRTHYENFPVVSWLLPRHLHQHFFNVYAFCRWADDLGDEMGDREESLRLLNWWEEEVGACYRGEVRHPVFVSLADSIHQFSLPKQLFLDLISAFKQDQTVTEYETFEQLRDYCRRSADPVGRLVLYLCSSFTEERGLLSDSVCTGLQLANFWQDVSRDAAIGRTYLPREDRIRFGYADSDLEQRKTTPEFRELLKFEVDRARELLIAGLPLVTQMPGRLQVDIDLFIQGGLQILKGIDRIDYDVWSARPKVSKANLALAAVGSLFKMWGRLLFTPRAAK
;
A
#
# COMPACT_ATOMS: atom_id res chain seq x y z
N MET A 1 -5.09 -2.15 -21.18
CA MET A 1 -6.48 -1.86 -21.58
C MET A 1 -6.95 -0.74 -20.68
N SER A 2 -7.87 0.13 -21.12
CA SER A 2 -8.37 1.18 -20.24
C SER A 2 -9.36 0.60 -19.23
N VAL A 3 -9.52 1.22 -18.05
CA VAL A 3 -10.59 0.85 -17.10
C VAL A 3 -11.97 0.82 -17.74
N ARG A 4 -12.21 1.66 -18.76
CA ARG A 4 -13.49 1.74 -19.47
C ARG A 4 -13.76 0.50 -20.32
N ASP A 5 -12.71 -0.05 -20.95
CA ASP A 5 -12.82 -1.30 -21.71
C ASP A 5 -13.13 -2.47 -20.76
N ASP A 6 -12.46 -2.48 -19.60
CA ASP A 6 -12.66 -3.50 -18.57
C ASP A 6 -14.07 -3.38 -17.94
N LEU A 7 -14.56 -2.17 -17.65
CA LEU A 7 -15.94 -1.93 -17.20
C LEU A 7 -16.98 -2.32 -18.24
N ALA A 8 -16.71 -2.08 -19.53
CA ALA A 8 -17.61 -2.52 -20.60
C ALA A 8 -17.72 -4.05 -20.64
N ARG A 9 -16.65 -4.76 -20.30
CA ARG A 9 -16.58 -6.23 -20.34
C ARG A 9 -17.03 -6.92 -19.05
N PHE A 10 -16.76 -6.33 -17.89
CA PHE A 10 -16.95 -6.96 -16.58
C PHE A 10 -17.75 -6.12 -15.58
N GLY A 11 -18.23 -4.94 -15.97
CA GLY A 11 -18.93 -4.01 -15.08
C GLY A 11 -20.33 -4.48 -14.64
N PRO A 12 -21.05 -3.65 -13.85
CA PRO A 12 -22.28 -4.02 -13.16
C PRO A 12 -23.43 -4.55 -14.04
N GLN A 13 -23.43 -4.20 -15.33
CA GLN A 13 -24.48 -4.60 -16.28
C GLN A 13 -24.22 -5.98 -16.90
N GLN A 14 -23.06 -6.58 -16.64
CA GLN A 14 -22.65 -7.83 -17.26
C GLN A 14 -23.14 -9.04 -16.47
N THR A 15 -23.55 -10.08 -17.21
CA THR A 15 -24.17 -11.29 -16.64
C THR A 15 -23.38 -12.56 -16.88
N GLU A 16 -22.35 -12.51 -17.74
CA GLU A 16 -21.52 -13.67 -18.05
C GLU A 16 -20.51 -13.94 -16.93
N THR A 17 -20.46 -15.19 -16.48
CA THR A 17 -19.47 -15.67 -15.52
C THR A 17 -18.24 -16.19 -16.24
N VAL A 18 -17.06 -15.80 -15.78
CA VAL A 18 -15.77 -16.24 -16.31
C VAL A 18 -15.37 -17.58 -15.67
N SER A 19 -14.70 -18.46 -16.44
CA SER A 19 -14.15 -19.70 -15.88
C SER A 19 -13.07 -19.40 -14.82
N ALA A 20 -12.84 -20.32 -13.88
CA ALA A 20 -11.81 -20.13 -12.85
C ALA A 20 -10.40 -19.96 -13.47
N GLU A 21 -10.10 -20.69 -14.54
CA GLU A 21 -8.82 -20.61 -15.26
C GLU A 21 -8.63 -19.24 -15.92
N ASP A 22 -9.64 -18.76 -16.64
CA ASP A 22 -9.60 -17.44 -17.29
C ASP A 22 -9.54 -16.30 -16.27
N ALA A 23 -10.24 -16.45 -15.14
CA ALA A 23 -10.20 -15.50 -14.03
C ALA A 23 -8.80 -15.39 -13.39
N GLN A 24 -8.15 -16.53 -13.15
CA GLN A 24 -6.77 -16.58 -12.66
C GLN A 24 -5.79 -15.97 -13.67
N ALA A 25 -5.93 -16.32 -14.95
CA ALA A 25 -5.12 -15.75 -16.03
C ALA A 25 -5.29 -14.23 -16.16
N TYR A 26 -6.53 -13.73 -16.04
CA TYR A 26 -6.83 -12.30 -16.02
C TYR A 26 -6.11 -11.59 -14.88
N CYS A 27 -6.25 -12.07 -13.64
CA CYS A 27 -5.59 -11.47 -12.47
C CYS A 27 -4.07 -11.51 -12.59
N ALA A 28 -3.52 -12.64 -13.05
CA ALA A 28 -2.08 -12.79 -13.26
C ALA A 28 -1.55 -11.90 -14.38
N ASN A 29 -2.33 -11.65 -15.44
CA ASN A 29 -1.95 -10.71 -16.49
C ASN A 29 -1.94 -9.28 -15.95
N LEU A 30 -3.01 -8.86 -15.25
CA LEU A 30 -3.11 -7.53 -14.65
C LEU A 30 -1.95 -7.27 -13.68
N GLY A 31 -1.63 -8.25 -12.83
CA GLY A 31 -0.50 -8.21 -11.90
C GLY A 31 0.88 -8.27 -12.54
N ARG A 32 1.02 -8.65 -13.82
CA ARG A 32 2.31 -8.63 -14.54
C ARG A 32 2.50 -7.37 -15.37
N THR A 33 1.43 -6.80 -15.93
CA THR A 33 1.52 -5.69 -16.89
C THR A 33 1.46 -4.31 -16.25
N HIS A 34 0.83 -4.14 -15.08
CA HIS A 34 0.64 -2.84 -14.41
C HIS A 34 1.58 -2.63 -13.20
N TYR A 35 2.77 -3.23 -13.23
CA TYR A 35 3.72 -3.34 -12.10
C TYR A 35 4.47 -2.04 -11.78
N GLU A 36 3.76 -0.93 -11.49
CA GLU A 36 4.36 0.41 -11.39
C GLU A 36 4.87 0.78 -9.98
N ASN A 37 4.25 0.32 -8.88
CA ASN A 37 4.58 0.87 -7.54
C ASN A 37 4.89 -0.14 -6.41
N PHE A 38 4.51 -1.41 -6.54
CA PHE A 38 4.85 -2.42 -5.53
C PHE A 38 5.19 -3.74 -6.22
N PRO A 39 6.43 -4.24 -6.12
CA PRO A 39 6.72 -5.60 -6.51
C PRO A 39 6.16 -6.56 -5.45
N VAL A 40 4.83 -6.69 -5.40
CA VAL A 40 4.14 -7.56 -4.42
C VAL A 40 4.54 -9.02 -4.62
N VAL A 41 4.93 -9.39 -5.85
CA VAL A 41 5.53 -10.68 -6.20
C VAL A 41 7.05 -10.51 -6.34
N SER A 42 7.73 -10.51 -5.20
CA SER A 42 9.19 -10.63 -5.14
C SER A 42 9.63 -12.02 -5.61
N TRP A 43 10.85 -12.15 -6.17
CA TRP A 43 11.45 -13.46 -6.45
C TRP A 43 11.56 -14.35 -5.19
N LEU A 44 11.53 -13.73 -4.01
CA LEU A 44 11.61 -14.40 -2.70
C LEU A 44 10.28 -15.00 -2.26
N LEU A 45 9.16 -14.57 -2.86
CA LEU A 45 7.84 -15.12 -2.60
C LEU A 45 7.73 -16.53 -3.19
N PRO A 46 7.30 -17.55 -2.41
CA PRO A 46 7.06 -18.90 -2.91
C PRO A 46 6.12 -18.92 -4.11
N ARG A 47 6.46 -19.68 -5.16
CA ARG A 47 5.69 -19.74 -6.43
C ARG A 47 4.20 -20.05 -6.23
N HIS A 48 3.86 -20.90 -5.26
CA HIS A 48 2.47 -21.26 -4.98
C HIS A 48 1.64 -20.07 -4.45
N LEU A 49 2.28 -19.02 -3.92
CA LEU A 49 1.58 -17.81 -3.46
C LEU A 49 1.36 -16.79 -4.57
N HIS A 50 2.07 -16.88 -5.71
CA HIS A 50 2.05 -15.84 -6.74
C HIS A 50 0.64 -15.53 -7.24
N GLN A 51 -0.18 -16.55 -7.49
CA GLN A 51 -1.56 -16.35 -7.96
C GLN A 51 -2.42 -15.61 -6.92
N HIS A 52 -2.31 -15.96 -5.64
CA HIS A 52 -3.08 -15.32 -4.58
C HIS A 52 -2.70 -13.85 -4.41
N PHE A 53 -1.42 -13.54 -4.57
CA PHE A 53 -0.94 -12.16 -4.59
C PHE A 53 -1.44 -11.39 -5.82
N PHE A 54 -1.48 -12.01 -6.99
CA PHE A 54 -2.10 -11.40 -8.18
C PHE A 54 -3.59 -11.14 -7.99
N ASN A 55 -4.31 -12.01 -7.29
CA ASN A 55 -5.73 -11.84 -7.01
C ASN A 55 -5.99 -10.63 -6.10
N VAL A 56 -5.22 -10.49 -5.02
CA VAL A 56 -5.31 -9.31 -4.13
C VAL A 56 -4.88 -8.04 -4.86
N TYR A 57 -3.81 -8.09 -5.64
CA TYR A 57 -3.39 -6.96 -6.47
C TYR A 57 -4.47 -6.53 -7.45
N ALA A 58 -5.09 -7.48 -8.15
CA ALA A 58 -6.16 -7.20 -9.11
C ALA A 58 -7.38 -6.55 -8.43
N PHE A 59 -7.71 -6.98 -7.21
CA PHE A 59 -8.73 -6.33 -6.40
C PHE A 59 -8.39 -4.86 -6.10
N CYS A 60 -7.18 -4.59 -5.58
CA CYS A 60 -6.77 -3.23 -5.25
C CYS A 60 -6.71 -2.35 -6.49
N ARG A 61 -6.19 -2.87 -7.61
CA ARG A 61 -6.08 -2.12 -8.86
C ARG A 61 -7.45 -1.74 -9.44
N TRP A 62 -8.42 -2.65 -9.40
CA TRP A 62 -9.79 -2.31 -9.78
C TRP A 62 -10.37 -1.23 -8.87
N ALA A 63 -10.24 -1.36 -7.56
CA ALA A 63 -10.77 -0.35 -6.64
C ALA A 63 -10.14 1.04 -6.86
N ASP A 64 -8.83 1.09 -7.10
CA ASP A 64 -8.07 2.29 -7.46
C ASP A 64 -8.58 2.92 -8.77
N ASP A 65 -8.71 2.11 -9.83
CA ASP A 65 -9.17 2.58 -11.15
C ASP A 65 -10.60 3.10 -11.13
N LEU A 66 -11.49 2.45 -10.36
CA LEU A 66 -12.85 2.92 -10.18
C LEU A 66 -12.92 4.25 -9.41
N GLY A 67 -11.93 4.55 -8.58
CA GLY A 67 -11.83 5.81 -7.84
C GLY A 67 -11.20 6.95 -8.67
N ASP A 68 -10.11 6.67 -9.38
CA ASP A 68 -9.27 7.74 -9.95
C ASP A 68 -9.47 7.93 -11.47
N GLU A 69 -9.88 6.91 -12.22
CA GLU A 69 -9.90 6.96 -13.70
C GLU A 69 -11.27 7.33 -14.32
N MET A 70 -12.34 7.50 -13.51
CA MET A 70 -13.68 7.80 -14.03
C MET A 70 -13.83 9.26 -14.50
N GLY A 71 -13.15 10.19 -13.83
CA GLY A 71 -13.26 11.63 -14.08
C GLY A 71 -14.58 12.26 -13.60
N ASP A 72 -15.44 11.49 -12.95
CA ASP A 72 -16.66 11.95 -12.31
C ASP A 72 -16.82 11.32 -10.92
N ARG A 73 -17.02 12.16 -9.91
CA ARG A 73 -17.07 11.76 -8.49
C ARG A 73 -18.29 10.89 -8.18
N GLU A 74 -19.46 11.23 -8.74
CA GLU A 74 -20.70 10.50 -8.47
C GLU A 74 -20.62 9.09 -9.07
N GLU A 75 -20.12 8.98 -10.30
CA GLU A 75 -19.87 7.71 -10.96
C GLU A 75 -18.83 6.86 -10.24
N SER A 76 -17.73 7.48 -9.77
CA SER A 76 -16.70 6.79 -8.97
C SER A 76 -17.30 6.18 -7.70
N LEU A 77 -18.08 6.97 -6.95
CA LEU A 77 -18.77 6.49 -5.75
C LEU A 77 -19.78 5.39 -6.06
N ARG A 78 -20.55 5.51 -7.15
CA ARG A 78 -21.50 4.49 -7.59
C ARG A 78 -20.80 3.16 -7.91
N LEU A 79 -19.67 3.21 -8.62
CA LEU A 79 -18.89 2.03 -8.98
C LEU A 79 -18.15 1.41 -7.78
N LEU A 80 -17.62 2.23 -6.87
CA LEU A 80 -17.04 1.75 -5.61
C LEU A 80 -18.08 1.11 -4.69
N ASN A 81 -19.33 1.60 -4.69
CA ASN A 81 -20.45 0.93 -4.01
C ASN A 81 -20.74 -0.45 -4.62
N TRP A 82 -20.81 -0.54 -5.95
CA TRP A 82 -20.94 -1.83 -6.63
C TRP A 82 -19.78 -2.79 -6.30
N TRP A 83 -18.54 -2.29 -6.27
CA TRP A 83 -17.39 -3.11 -5.90
C TRP A 83 -17.47 -3.64 -4.46
N GLU A 84 -18.00 -2.85 -3.53
CA GLU A 84 -18.28 -3.28 -2.16
C GLU A 84 -19.37 -4.36 -2.09
N GLU A 85 -20.42 -4.25 -2.92
CA GLU A 85 -21.46 -5.27 -3.05
C GLU A 85 -20.89 -6.58 -3.57
N GLU A 86 -19.99 -6.54 -4.56
CA GLU A 86 -19.30 -7.72 -5.09
C GLU A 86 -18.40 -8.39 -4.03
N VAL A 87 -17.74 -7.62 -3.15
CA VAL A 87 -17.07 -8.20 -1.96
C VAL A 87 -18.10 -8.95 -1.11
N GLY A 88 -19.26 -8.34 -0.84
CA GLY A 88 -20.35 -8.99 -0.12
C GLY A 88 -20.80 -10.30 -0.77
N ALA A 89 -20.98 -10.30 -2.08
CA ALA A 89 -21.40 -11.45 -2.88
C ALA A 89 -20.35 -12.56 -2.89
N CYS A 90 -19.06 -12.21 -3.02
CA CYS A 90 -17.95 -13.15 -2.98
C CYS A 90 -17.93 -13.97 -1.67
N TYR A 91 -18.12 -13.32 -0.51
CA TYR A 91 -18.18 -14.02 0.78
C TYR A 91 -19.46 -14.85 0.99
N ARG A 92 -20.49 -14.69 0.15
CA ARG A 92 -21.67 -15.58 0.09
C ARG A 92 -21.53 -16.70 -0.94
N GLY A 93 -20.44 -16.73 -1.71
CA GLY A 93 -20.23 -17.68 -2.82
C GLY A 93 -20.89 -17.25 -4.13
N GLU A 94 -21.36 -16.01 -4.24
CA GLU A 94 -22.04 -15.46 -5.41
C GLU A 94 -21.04 -14.66 -6.25
N VAL A 95 -20.06 -15.33 -6.88
CA VAL A 95 -18.99 -14.68 -7.65
C VAL A 95 -19.34 -14.57 -9.14
N ARG A 96 -19.09 -13.40 -9.74
CA ARG A 96 -19.32 -13.15 -11.17
C ARG A 96 -18.12 -12.50 -11.85
N HIS A 97 -17.62 -11.41 -11.29
CA HIS A 97 -16.47 -10.71 -11.81
C HIS A 97 -15.20 -11.60 -11.78
N PRO A 98 -14.33 -11.59 -12.82
CA PRO A 98 -13.13 -12.43 -12.86
C PRO A 98 -12.21 -12.24 -11.64
N VAL A 99 -12.09 -11.02 -11.13
CA VAL A 99 -11.33 -10.77 -9.89
C VAL A 99 -11.92 -11.53 -8.71
N PHE A 100 -13.23 -11.49 -8.50
CA PHE A 100 -13.88 -12.16 -7.37
C PHE A 100 -13.95 -13.68 -7.55
N VAL A 101 -14.07 -14.18 -8.78
CA VAL A 101 -13.96 -15.62 -9.10
C VAL A 101 -12.59 -16.14 -8.66
N SER A 102 -11.51 -15.43 -9.02
CA SER A 102 -10.15 -15.85 -8.63
C SER A 102 -9.85 -15.60 -7.14
N LEU A 103 -10.37 -14.50 -6.58
CA LEU A 103 -10.14 -14.13 -5.18
C LEU A 103 -10.84 -15.08 -4.20
N ALA A 104 -11.98 -15.66 -4.56
CA ALA A 104 -12.73 -16.59 -3.71
C ALA A 104 -11.87 -17.77 -3.21
N ASP A 105 -11.08 -18.37 -4.10
CA ASP A 105 -10.15 -19.45 -3.73
C ASP A 105 -9.14 -18.97 -2.68
N SER A 106 -8.66 -17.74 -2.80
CA SER A 106 -7.68 -17.14 -1.88
C SER A 106 -8.32 -16.81 -0.52
N ILE A 107 -9.54 -16.26 -0.53
CA ILE A 107 -10.33 -15.98 0.67
C ILE A 107 -10.55 -17.27 1.46
N HIS A 108 -11.00 -18.33 0.79
CA HIS A 108 -11.27 -19.61 1.43
C HIS A 108 -9.99 -20.26 1.97
N GLN A 109 -8.94 -20.35 1.14
CA GLN A 109 -7.70 -21.02 1.51
C GLN A 109 -6.96 -20.34 2.67
N PHE A 110 -6.93 -19.01 2.71
CA PHE A 110 -6.17 -18.25 3.71
C PHE A 110 -7.04 -17.58 4.78
N SER A 111 -8.35 -17.83 4.76
CA SER A 111 -9.32 -17.21 5.67
C SER A 111 -9.20 -15.69 5.70
N LEU A 112 -9.08 -15.06 4.52
CA LEU A 112 -8.88 -13.61 4.41
C LEU A 112 -10.08 -12.88 5.04
N PRO A 113 -9.89 -11.93 5.96
CA PRO A 113 -11.01 -11.22 6.56
C PRO A 113 -11.68 -10.25 5.59
N LYS A 114 -13.01 -10.32 5.50
CA LYS A 114 -13.82 -9.41 4.68
C LYS A 114 -13.52 -7.94 4.96
N GLN A 115 -13.35 -7.59 6.23
CA GLN A 115 -13.15 -6.20 6.66
C GLN A 115 -11.92 -5.55 6.02
N LEU A 116 -10.84 -6.29 5.76
CA LEU A 116 -9.64 -5.74 5.13
C LEU A 116 -9.92 -5.21 3.71
N PHE A 117 -10.80 -5.87 2.96
CA PHE A 117 -11.20 -5.43 1.63
C PHE A 117 -12.15 -4.22 1.68
N LEU A 118 -13.06 -4.21 2.66
CA LEU A 118 -13.99 -3.09 2.88
C LEU A 118 -13.25 -1.83 3.32
N ASP A 119 -12.24 -1.97 4.17
CA ASP A 119 -11.39 -0.87 4.63
C ASP A 119 -10.69 -0.20 3.43
N LEU A 120 -10.11 -0.99 2.52
CA LEU A 120 -9.49 -0.47 1.28
C LEU A 120 -10.49 0.31 0.42
N ILE A 121 -11.67 -0.25 0.17
CA ILE A 121 -12.73 0.42 -0.59
C ILE A 121 -13.14 1.73 0.10
N SER A 122 -13.24 1.73 1.42
CA SER A 122 -13.62 2.92 2.18
C SER A 122 -12.60 4.05 2.06
N ALA A 123 -11.30 3.73 1.92
CA ALA A 123 -10.28 4.73 1.64
C ALA A 123 -10.43 5.34 0.24
N PHE A 124 -10.67 4.52 -0.79
CA PHE A 124 -10.93 5.04 -2.15
C PHE A 124 -12.18 5.92 -2.20
N LYS A 125 -13.24 5.57 -1.45
CA LYS A 125 -14.43 6.42 -1.31
C LYS A 125 -14.11 7.72 -0.58
N GLN A 126 -13.24 7.68 0.43
CA GLN A 126 -12.82 8.88 1.14
C GLN A 126 -12.05 9.84 0.23
N ASP A 127 -11.16 9.33 -0.63
CA ASP A 127 -10.39 10.14 -1.58
C ASP A 127 -11.25 10.92 -2.58
N GLN A 128 -12.53 10.54 -2.75
CA GLN A 128 -13.51 11.27 -3.55
C GLN A 128 -14.05 12.53 -2.87
N THR A 129 -13.85 12.67 -1.56
CA THR A 129 -14.52 13.72 -0.74
C THR A 129 -13.59 14.46 0.21
N VAL A 130 -12.43 13.88 0.56
CA VAL A 130 -11.44 14.46 1.47
C VAL A 130 -10.18 14.78 0.69
N THR A 131 -9.85 16.07 0.61
CA THR A 131 -8.66 16.57 -0.08
C THR A 131 -7.56 17.04 0.87
N GLU A 132 -7.89 17.20 2.16
CA GLU A 132 -6.97 17.65 3.21
C GLU A 132 -7.37 17.06 4.58
N TYR A 133 -6.39 16.94 5.47
CA TYR A 133 -6.55 16.42 6.83
C TYR A 133 -6.27 17.52 7.87
N GLU A 134 -7.20 17.71 8.81
CA GLU A 134 -7.05 18.70 9.88
C GLU A 134 -6.02 18.26 10.91
N THR A 135 -5.99 16.96 11.23
CA THR A 135 -5.08 16.38 12.23
C THR A 135 -4.31 15.16 11.69
N PHE A 136 -3.15 14.89 12.28
CA PHE A 136 -2.40 13.67 12.01
C PHE A 136 -3.21 12.42 12.38
N GLU A 137 -4.08 12.49 13.38
CA GLU A 137 -4.96 11.37 13.73
C GLU A 137 -5.92 11.03 12.58
N GLN A 138 -6.49 12.02 11.89
CA GLN A 138 -7.32 11.79 10.71
C GLN A 138 -6.51 11.19 9.56
N LEU A 139 -5.29 11.70 9.32
CA LEU A 139 -4.38 11.15 8.32
C LEU A 139 -4.00 9.68 8.64
N ARG A 140 -3.74 9.38 9.91
CA ARG A 140 -3.44 8.03 10.38
C ARG A 140 -4.64 7.09 10.23
N ASP A 141 -5.86 7.56 10.51
CA ASP A 141 -7.06 6.76 10.27
C ASP A 141 -7.31 6.51 8.77
N TYR A 142 -6.90 7.43 7.89
CA TYR A 142 -6.84 7.14 6.45
C TYR A 142 -5.83 6.02 6.16
N CYS A 143 -4.59 6.09 6.66
CA CYS A 143 -3.58 5.03 6.48
C CYS A 143 -4.05 3.66 7.00
N ARG A 144 -4.78 3.64 8.12
CA ARG A 144 -5.40 2.44 8.69
C ARG A 144 -6.35 1.73 7.72
N ARG A 145 -6.89 2.46 6.75
CA ARG A 145 -7.82 1.95 5.75
C ARG A 145 -7.17 1.78 4.38
N SER A 146 -6.24 2.65 4.00
CA SER A 146 -5.61 2.65 2.67
C SER A 146 -4.36 1.77 2.56
N ALA A 147 -3.62 1.57 3.66
CA ALA A 147 -2.31 0.92 3.63
C ALA A 147 -2.23 -0.32 4.53
N ASP A 148 -2.65 -0.21 5.79
CA ASP A 148 -2.55 -1.28 6.79
C ASP A 148 -3.23 -2.60 6.36
N PRO A 149 -4.42 -2.58 5.71
CA PRO A 149 -5.07 -3.82 5.29
C PRO A 149 -4.24 -4.63 4.30
N VAL A 150 -3.43 -3.98 3.45
CA VAL A 150 -2.53 -4.65 2.50
C VAL A 150 -1.49 -5.49 3.25
N GLY A 151 -0.84 -4.91 4.26
CA GLY A 151 0.15 -5.62 5.07
C GLY A 151 -0.46 -6.81 5.82
N ARG A 152 -1.64 -6.63 6.39
CA ARG A 152 -2.39 -7.72 7.04
C ARG A 152 -2.74 -8.82 6.05
N LEU A 153 -3.22 -8.51 4.83
CA LEU A 153 -3.48 -9.49 3.78
C LEU A 153 -2.22 -10.29 3.40
N VAL A 154 -1.06 -9.64 3.31
CA VAL A 154 0.23 -10.32 3.08
C VAL A 154 0.52 -11.33 4.19
N LEU A 155 0.29 -10.97 5.46
CA LEU A 155 0.48 -11.89 6.59
C LEU A 155 -0.46 -13.10 6.52
N TYR A 156 -1.73 -12.92 6.14
CA TYR A 156 -2.66 -14.03 5.94
C TYR A 156 -2.23 -14.94 4.79
N LEU A 157 -1.90 -14.39 3.62
CA LEU A 157 -1.41 -15.17 2.48
C LEU A 157 -0.13 -15.96 2.80
N CYS A 158 0.72 -15.41 3.65
CA CYS A 158 1.92 -16.09 4.13
C CYS A 158 1.65 -17.03 5.32
N SER A 159 0.38 -17.28 5.69
CA SER A 159 -0.03 -18.09 6.84
C SER A 159 0.72 -17.71 8.14
N SER A 160 0.98 -16.42 8.31
CA SER A 160 1.84 -15.87 9.36
C SER A 160 1.11 -14.85 10.24
N PHE A 161 -0.19 -14.64 10.04
CA PHE A 161 -0.97 -13.68 10.81
C PHE A 161 -1.05 -14.05 12.30
N THR A 162 -0.74 -13.06 13.14
CA THR A 162 -1.10 -12.95 14.55
C THR A 162 -1.42 -11.48 14.81
N GLU A 163 -2.16 -11.16 15.87
CA GLU A 163 -2.47 -9.75 16.15
C GLU A 163 -1.20 -8.92 16.40
N GLU A 164 -0.20 -9.49 17.09
CA GLU A 164 1.10 -8.84 17.28
C GLU A 164 1.79 -8.51 15.95
N ARG A 165 1.87 -9.46 15.02
CA ARG A 165 2.46 -9.22 13.70
C ARG A 165 1.61 -8.26 12.87
N GLY A 166 0.29 -8.29 13.04
CA GLY A 166 -0.64 -7.33 12.45
C GLY A 166 -0.26 -5.90 12.85
N LEU A 167 -0.15 -5.62 14.15
CA LEU A 167 0.24 -4.29 14.65
C LEU A 167 1.62 -3.83 14.18
N LEU A 168 2.59 -4.75 14.13
CA LEU A 168 3.91 -4.43 13.57
C LEU A 168 3.83 -4.12 12.07
N SER A 169 3.01 -4.87 11.33
CA SER A 169 2.78 -4.64 9.91
C SER A 169 2.07 -3.32 9.65
N ASP A 170 1.06 -2.96 10.45
CA ASP A 170 0.38 -1.67 10.39
C ASP A 170 1.38 -0.52 10.57
N SER A 171 2.30 -0.64 11.54
CA SER A 171 3.37 0.35 11.73
C SER A 171 4.26 0.49 10.49
N VAL A 172 4.61 -0.61 9.84
CA VAL A 172 5.40 -0.56 8.59
C VAL A 172 4.58 0.07 7.46
N CYS A 173 3.34 -0.36 7.27
CA CYS A 173 2.46 0.10 6.19
C CYS A 173 2.15 1.60 6.31
N THR A 174 1.72 2.05 7.49
CA THR A 174 1.53 3.48 7.76
C THR A 174 2.84 4.26 7.58
N GLY A 175 3.97 3.77 8.08
CA GLY A 175 5.27 4.43 7.89
C GLY A 175 5.69 4.58 6.43
N LEU A 176 5.43 3.56 5.60
CA LEU A 176 5.66 3.62 4.15
C LEU A 176 4.72 4.60 3.45
N GLN A 177 3.45 4.61 3.83
CA GLN A 177 2.46 5.52 3.25
C GLN A 177 2.82 6.98 3.53
N LEU A 178 3.22 7.30 4.77
CA LEU A 178 3.70 8.63 5.12
C LEU A 178 4.97 9.00 4.34
N ALA A 179 5.93 8.08 4.20
CA ALA A 179 7.13 8.32 3.41
C ALA A 179 6.81 8.66 1.94
N ASN A 180 5.78 8.01 1.36
CA ASN A 180 5.29 8.36 0.02
C ASN A 180 4.70 9.77 0.00
N PHE A 181 3.80 10.12 0.91
CA PHE A 181 3.24 11.48 0.99
C PHE A 181 4.31 12.56 1.08
N TRP A 182 5.34 12.35 1.90
CA TRP A 182 6.42 13.32 2.06
C TRP A 182 7.31 13.45 0.82
N GLN A 183 7.51 12.37 0.07
CA GLN A 183 8.20 12.41 -1.21
C GLN A 183 7.35 13.04 -2.32
N ASP A 184 6.03 12.92 -2.23
CA ASP A 184 5.08 13.25 -3.30
C ASP A 184 4.26 14.54 -3.08
N VAL A 185 4.57 15.34 -2.05
CA VAL A 185 3.92 16.64 -1.76
C VAL A 185 3.61 17.47 -3.03
N SER A 186 4.59 17.63 -3.93
CA SER A 186 4.42 18.40 -5.17
C SER A 186 3.42 17.76 -6.17
N ARG A 187 3.41 16.42 -6.24
CA ARG A 187 2.51 15.66 -7.11
C ARG A 187 1.09 15.61 -6.56
N ASP A 188 0.95 15.37 -5.27
CA ASP A 188 -0.34 15.35 -4.58
C ASP A 188 -1.03 16.71 -4.70
N ALA A 189 -0.28 17.80 -4.48
CA ALA A 189 -0.80 19.15 -4.67
C ALA A 189 -1.22 19.45 -6.11
N ALA A 190 -0.58 18.82 -7.11
CA ALA A 190 -0.94 19.01 -8.52
C ALA A 190 -2.30 18.38 -8.88
N ILE A 191 -2.76 17.40 -8.11
CA ILE A 191 -4.08 16.79 -8.22
C ILE A 191 -5.05 17.28 -7.13
N GLY A 192 -4.68 18.34 -6.39
CA GLY A 192 -5.53 18.97 -5.40
C GLY A 192 -5.60 18.26 -4.04
N ARG A 193 -4.63 17.40 -3.71
CA ARG A 193 -4.55 16.71 -2.41
C ARG A 193 -3.43 17.28 -1.54
N THR A 194 -3.70 17.43 -0.25
CA THR A 194 -2.72 17.86 0.77
C THR A 194 -2.75 16.90 1.95
N TYR A 195 -1.68 16.11 2.10
CA TYR A 195 -1.55 15.15 3.21
C TYR A 195 -0.78 15.71 4.41
N LEU A 196 -0.15 16.88 4.29
CA LEU A 196 0.47 17.57 5.44
C LEU A 196 -0.63 18.02 6.41
N PRO A 197 -0.72 17.48 7.64
CA PRO A 197 -1.80 17.80 8.56
C PRO A 197 -1.84 19.29 8.86
N ARG A 198 -3.03 19.90 8.79
CA ARG A 198 -3.20 21.33 9.03
C ARG A 198 -2.73 21.75 10.42
N GLU A 199 -2.98 20.94 11.45
CA GLU A 199 -2.50 21.21 12.81
C GLU A 199 -0.97 21.34 12.88
N ASP A 200 -0.24 20.52 12.11
CA ASP A 200 1.21 20.55 12.07
C ASP A 200 1.69 21.73 11.23
N ARG A 201 1.01 22.07 10.12
CA ARG A 201 1.28 23.32 9.36
C ARG A 201 1.18 24.56 10.26
N ILE A 202 0.12 24.65 11.07
CA ILE A 202 -0.07 25.72 12.06
C ILE A 202 1.03 25.71 13.13
N ARG A 203 1.34 24.54 13.69
CA ARG A 203 2.34 24.36 14.74
C ARG A 203 3.72 24.89 14.35
N PHE A 204 4.13 24.66 13.10
CA PHE A 204 5.43 25.10 12.58
C PHE A 204 5.39 26.47 11.90
N GLY A 205 4.22 27.09 11.78
CA GLY A 205 4.05 28.41 11.16
C GLY A 205 4.12 28.42 9.64
N TYR A 206 3.84 27.28 8.98
CA TYR A 206 3.78 27.21 7.52
C TYR A 206 2.42 27.68 7.01
N ALA A 207 2.38 28.89 6.42
CA ALA A 207 1.16 29.55 6.02
C ALA A 207 0.49 28.89 4.80
N ASP A 208 -0.85 28.93 4.74
CA ASP A 208 -1.64 28.47 3.59
C ASP A 208 -1.18 29.14 2.28
N SER A 209 -0.85 30.44 2.32
CA SER A 209 -0.35 31.17 1.15
C SER A 209 1.00 30.64 0.63
N ASP A 210 1.85 30.11 1.51
CA ASP A 210 3.13 29.54 1.10
C ASP A 210 2.96 28.10 0.58
N LEU A 211 1.98 27.35 1.09
CA LEU A 211 1.53 26.07 0.54
C LEU A 211 0.99 26.24 -0.90
N GLU A 212 0.08 27.21 -1.10
CA GLU A 212 -0.47 27.54 -2.42
C GLU A 212 0.62 27.94 -3.43
N GLN A 213 1.61 28.70 -2.95
CA GLN A 213 2.77 29.13 -3.75
C GLN A 213 3.87 28.07 -3.84
N ARG A 214 3.69 26.90 -3.22
CA ARG A 214 4.63 25.76 -3.24
C ARG A 214 6.03 26.14 -2.80
N LYS A 215 6.14 26.92 -1.73
CA LYS A 215 7.41 27.46 -1.24
C LYS A 215 8.06 26.56 -0.20
N THR A 216 9.36 26.36 -0.38
CA THR A 216 10.25 25.71 0.60
C THR A 216 10.84 26.77 1.56
N THR A 217 10.03 27.22 2.52
CA THR A 217 10.46 28.16 3.58
C THR A 217 11.25 27.43 4.69
N PRO A 218 11.92 28.14 5.62
CA PRO A 218 12.49 27.51 6.81
C PRO A 218 11.46 26.75 7.66
N GLU A 219 10.25 27.31 7.81
CA GLU A 219 9.13 26.71 8.54
C GLU A 219 8.67 25.40 7.87
N PHE A 220 8.60 25.39 6.53
CA PHE A 220 8.30 24.17 5.77
C PHE A 220 9.34 23.07 5.99
N ARG A 221 10.63 23.41 6.03
CA ARG A 221 11.69 22.43 6.27
C ARG A 221 11.57 21.79 7.65
N GLU A 222 11.32 22.59 8.68
CA GLU A 222 11.14 22.08 10.04
C GLU A 222 9.85 21.25 10.18
N LEU A 223 8.75 21.67 9.53
CA LEU A 223 7.53 20.87 9.42
C LEU A 223 7.80 19.52 8.75
N LEU A 224 8.39 19.52 7.56
CA LEU A 224 8.59 18.28 6.81
C LEU A 224 9.57 17.36 7.51
N LYS A 225 10.59 17.92 8.17
CA LYS A 225 11.50 17.16 9.04
C LYS A 225 10.76 16.46 10.17
N PHE A 226 9.87 17.15 10.86
CA PHE A 226 9.06 16.57 11.93
C PHE A 226 8.17 15.42 11.41
N GLU A 227 7.55 15.59 10.24
CA GLU A 227 6.75 14.55 9.59
C GLU A 227 7.57 13.34 9.11
N VAL A 228 8.77 13.60 8.58
CA VAL A 228 9.74 12.58 8.19
C VAL A 228 10.21 11.80 9.41
N ASP A 229 10.48 12.45 10.53
CA ASP A 229 10.86 11.80 11.79
C ASP A 229 9.74 10.87 12.28
N ARG A 230 8.48 11.31 12.23
CA ARG A 230 7.29 10.51 12.57
C ARG A 230 7.18 9.25 11.70
N ALA A 231 7.35 9.37 10.38
CA ALA A 231 7.37 8.22 9.47
C ALA A 231 8.54 7.26 9.77
N ARG A 232 9.72 7.81 10.12
CA ARG A 232 10.91 7.02 10.46
C ARG A 232 10.70 6.20 11.72
N GLU A 233 10.08 6.78 12.75
CA GLU A 233 9.75 6.09 14.01
C GLU A 233 8.85 4.88 13.76
N LEU A 234 7.81 5.02 12.93
CA LEU A 234 6.89 3.94 12.57
C LEU A 234 7.59 2.79 11.81
N LEU A 235 8.46 3.12 10.85
CA LEU A 235 9.25 2.11 10.13
C LEU A 235 10.21 1.36 11.07
N ILE A 236 10.83 2.06 12.02
CA ILE A 236 11.73 1.46 13.01
C ILE A 236 10.94 0.59 14.00
N ALA A 237 9.77 1.04 14.45
CA ALA A 237 8.90 0.27 15.34
C ALA A 237 8.45 -1.06 14.72
N GLY A 238 8.33 -1.12 13.39
CA GLY A 238 8.01 -2.34 12.64
C GLY A 238 9.17 -3.33 12.45
N LEU A 239 10.42 -2.96 12.75
CA LEU A 239 11.60 -3.82 12.56
C LEU A 239 11.51 -5.22 13.20
N PRO A 240 10.91 -5.42 14.39
CA PRO A 240 10.75 -6.75 14.97
C PRO A 240 10.02 -7.73 14.05
N LEU A 241 9.12 -7.27 13.17
CA LEU A 241 8.40 -8.12 12.22
C LEU A 241 9.35 -8.93 11.34
N VAL A 242 10.49 -8.34 10.94
CA VAL A 242 11.50 -9.00 10.11
C VAL A 242 11.95 -10.31 10.73
N THR A 243 12.22 -10.35 12.04
CA THR A 243 12.65 -11.58 12.72
C THR A 243 11.51 -12.56 12.97
N GLN A 244 10.26 -12.08 12.99
CA GLN A 244 9.08 -12.89 13.27
C GLN A 244 8.53 -13.61 12.03
N MET A 245 8.92 -13.18 10.82
CA MET A 245 8.51 -13.81 9.57
C MET A 245 9.34 -15.06 9.23
N PRO A 246 8.74 -16.07 8.57
CA PRO A 246 9.44 -17.31 8.24
C PRO A 246 10.35 -17.16 7.02
N GLY A 247 11.57 -17.68 7.14
CA GLY A 247 12.48 -17.94 6.01
C GLY A 247 12.77 -16.71 5.14
N ARG A 248 12.50 -16.83 3.84
CA ARG A 248 12.84 -15.79 2.86
C ARG A 248 11.98 -14.53 2.97
N LEU A 249 10.80 -14.61 3.59
CA LEU A 249 9.92 -13.46 3.78
C LEU A 249 10.53 -12.40 4.69
N GLN A 250 11.49 -12.78 5.55
CA GLN A 250 12.25 -11.80 6.34
C GLN A 250 12.95 -10.78 5.44
N VAL A 251 13.45 -11.21 4.28
CA VAL A 251 14.17 -10.35 3.34
C VAL A 251 13.21 -9.38 2.67
N ASP A 252 12.02 -9.84 2.27
CA ASP A 252 11.00 -8.97 1.68
C ASP A 252 10.54 -7.88 2.66
N ILE A 253 10.26 -8.25 3.92
CA ILE A 253 9.87 -7.26 4.95
C ILE A 253 11.01 -6.28 5.26
N ASP A 254 12.26 -6.74 5.42
CA ASP A 254 13.40 -5.82 5.64
C ASP A 254 13.55 -4.88 4.43
N LEU A 255 13.38 -5.39 3.20
CA LEU A 255 13.46 -4.56 1.99
C LEU A 255 12.39 -3.47 1.93
N PHE A 256 11.14 -3.76 2.32
CA PHE A 256 10.11 -2.73 2.41
C PHE A 256 10.51 -1.64 3.41
N ILE A 257 10.90 -2.03 4.64
CA ILE A 257 11.31 -1.08 5.67
C ILE A 257 12.52 -0.25 5.21
N GLN A 258 13.56 -0.90 4.68
CA GLN A 258 14.75 -0.19 4.18
C GLN A 258 14.40 0.73 3.00
N GLY A 259 13.48 0.32 2.12
CA GLY A 259 12.99 1.14 1.02
C GLY A 259 12.39 2.46 1.53
N GLY A 260 11.47 2.38 2.49
CA GLY A 260 10.90 3.56 3.17
C GLY A 260 11.97 4.43 3.82
N LEU A 261 12.89 3.84 4.57
CA LEU A 261 13.99 4.59 5.20
C LEU A 261 14.91 5.27 4.16
N GLN A 262 15.10 4.69 2.98
CA GLN A 262 15.84 5.33 1.89
C GLN A 262 15.07 6.48 1.24
N ILE A 263 13.74 6.40 1.16
CA ILE A 263 12.90 7.54 0.73
C ILE A 263 13.11 8.71 1.69
N LEU A 264 12.94 8.47 3.00
CA LEU A 264 13.13 9.50 4.03
C LEU A 264 14.54 10.10 4.00
N LYS A 265 15.57 9.28 3.90
CA LYS A 265 16.96 9.74 3.71
C LYS A 265 17.16 10.53 2.40
N GLY A 266 16.38 10.22 1.37
CA GLY A 266 16.35 10.96 0.12
C GLY A 266 15.81 12.38 0.31
N ILE A 267 14.76 12.53 1.13
CA ILE A 267 14.19 13.83 1.51
C ILE A 267 15.22 14.64 2.32
N ASP A 268 15.89 14.02 3.30
CA ASP A 268 16.95 14.65 4.10
C ASP A 268 18.08 15.23 3.21
N ARG A 269 18.46 14.50 2.14
CA ARG A 269 19.56 14.87 1.23
C ARG A 269 19.26 16.06 0.33
N ILE A 270 17.99 16.32 0.05
CA ILE A 270 17.57 17.48 -0.74
C ILE A 270 17.17 18.64 0.17
N ASP A 271 17.56 18.60 1.45
CA ASP A 271 17.24 19.63 2.45
C ASP A 271 15.73 19.91 2.51
N TYR A 272 14.93 18.83 2.44
CA TYR A 272 13.46 18.86 2.49
C TYR A 272 12.79 19.65 1.35
N ASP A 273 13.51 20.00 0.27
CA ASP A 273 12.98 20.74 -0.88
C ASP A 273 12.20 19.86 -1.88
N VAL A 274 11.13 19.22 -1.37
CA VAL A 274 10.28 18.29 -2.15
C VAL A 274 9.37 18.98 -3.16
N TRP A 275 9.19 20.31 -3.04
CA TRP A 275 8.50 21.11 -4.05
C TRP A 275 9.28 21.16 -5.36
N SER A 276 10.60 21.37 -5.26
CA SER A 276 11.50 21.50 -6.42
C SER A 276 11.94 20.16 -6.99
N ALA A 277 12.15 19.15 -6.14
CA ALA A 277 12.66 17.87 -6.56
C ALA A 277 12.03 16.71 -5.80
N ARG A 278 11.47 15.75 -6.55
CA ARG A 278 11.09 14.46 -5.97
C ARG A 278 12.35 13.64 -5.69
N PRO A 279 12.63 13.23 -4.43
CA PRO A 279 13.74 12.34 -4.16
C PRO A 279 13.53 11.01 -4.89
N LYS A 280 14.62 10.37 -5.31
CA LYS A 280 14.58 9.05 -5.96
C LYS A 280 15.44 8.08 -5.16
N VAL A 281 14.88 6.90 -4.89
CA VAL A 281 15.67 5.81 -4.32
C VAL A 281 16.58 5.25 -5.41
N SER A 282 17.89 5.29 -5.18
CA SER A 282 18.85 4.69 -6.12
C SER A 282 18.70 3.17 -6.15
N LYS A 283 18.67 2.59 -7.36
CA LYS A 283 18.67 1.14 -7.57
C LYS A 283 19.86 0.45 -6.87
N ALA A 284 21.01 1.13 -6.78
CA ALA A 284 22.18 0.62 -6.06
C ALA A 284 21.96 0.52 -4.55
N ASN A 285 21.24 1.49 -3.95
CA ASN A 285 20.94 1.45 -2.51
C ASN A 285 19.93 0.35 -2.19
N LEU A 286 18.93 0.12 -3.06
CA LEU A 286 18.00 -1.01 -2.93
C LEU A 286 18.73 -2.36 -3.07
N ALA A 287 19.66 -2.46 -4.01
CA ALA A 287 20.48 -3.67 -4.18
C ALA A 287 21.38 -3.94 -2.97
N LEU A 288 22.03 -2.91 -2.42
CA LEU A 288 22.83 -3.03 -1.19
C LEU A 288 21.97 -3.42 0.02
N ALA A 289 20.77 -2.84 0.15
CA ALA A 289 19.81 -3.25 1.18
C ALA A 289 19.45 -4.73 1.03
N ALA A 290 19.12 -5.20 -0.18
CA ALA A 290 18.82 -6.60 -0.46
C ALA A 290 19.95 -7.54 -0.05
N VAL A 291 21.20 -7.21 -0.42
CA VAL A 291 22.38 -8.00 -0.05
C VAL A 291 22.57 -8.02 1.46
N GLY A 292 22.42 -6.87 2.13
CA GLY A 292 22.50 -6.77 3.58
C GLY A 292 21.43 -7.60 4.29
N SER A 293 20.18 -7.56 3.82
CA SER A 293 19.06 -8.34 4.35
C SER A 293 19.29 -9.85 4.21
N LEU A 294 19.79 -10.29 3.05
CA LEU A 294 20.17 -11.69 2.82
C LEU A 294 21.30 -12.13 3.76
N PHE A 295 22.32 -11.29 3.97
CA PHE A 295 23.42 -11.59 4.89
C PHE A 295 22.94 -11.68 6.36
N LYS A 296 22.07 -10.76 6.81
CA LYS A 296 21.45 -10.81 8.14
C LYS A 296 20.66 -12.11 8.34
N MET A 297 19.85 -12.50 7.35
CA MET A 297 19.09 -13.76 7.38
C MET A 297 20.03 -14.97 7.48
N TRP A 298 21.08 -15.02 6.66
CA TRP A 298 22.04 -16.12 6.67
C TRP A 298 22.85 -16.21 7.97
N GLY A 299 23.29 -15.07 8.51
CA GLY A 299 23.93 -15.01 9.83
C GLY A 299 23.01 -15.59 10.91
N ARG A 300 21.73 -15.24 10.91
CA ARG A 300 20.76 -15.81 11.86
C ARG A 300 20.57 -17.32 11.70
N LEU A 301 20.53 -17.83 10.47
CA LEU A 301 20.42 -19.26 10.19
C LEU A 301 21.67 -20.05 10.61
N LEU A 302 22.86 -19.44 10.55
CA LEU A 302 24.13 -20.06 10.91
C LEU A 302 24.41 -20.03 12.43
N PHE A 303 23.89 -19.02 13.14
CA PHE A 303 24.13 -18.79 14.57
C PHE A 303 22.91 -19.04 15.46
N THR A 304 21.79 -19.56 14.93
CA THR A 304 20.69 -20.06 15.76
C THR A 304 21.11 -21.40 16.36
N PRO A 305 21.18 -21.54 17.71
CA PRO A 305 21.40 -22.84 18.32
C PRO A 305 20.28 -23.77 17.86
N ARG A 306 20.63 -24.96 17.34
CA ARG A 306 19.63 -26.03 17.16
C ARG A 306 18.96 -26.23 18.52
N ALA A 307 17.69 -25.88 18.62
CA ALA A 307 16.89 -26.25 19.77
C ALA A 307 16.94 -27.78 19.89
N ALA A 308 17.52 -28.27 20.98
CA ALA A 308 17.58 -29.68 21.29
C ALA A 308 16.22 -30.13 21.82
N LYS A 309 15.40 -30.73 20.94
CA LYS A 309 14.53 -31.92 21.13
C LYS A 309 13.36 -31.90 20.16
#